data_AF-S3L9Y9-F1
#
_entry.id   AF-S3L9Y9-F1
#
_cell.length_a   1.000
_cell.length_b   1.000
_cell.length_c   1.000
_cell.angle_alpha   90.00
_cell.angle_beta   90.00
_cell.angle_gamma   90.00
#
_symmetry.space_group_name_H-M   'P 1'
#
loop_
_entity.id
_entity.type
_entity.pdbx_description
1 polymer ?
#
loop_
_entity_poly.entity_id
_entity_poly.type
_entity_poly.pdbx_seq_one_letter_code
_entity_poly.pdbx_strand_id
1 'polypeptide(L)'
;MNDQNGFEKKGLSVKVRKRWSITILGIIMGLLFFVTGMHWSMALGNIAMGIIADIIAGLGGYTNKKVNALSYMVLMLANTYTYLIFFIDPAGWTQAMLKKGTDASYIETMNASATGWMPAVIIGGTLLTAAFSAWVGGKMLKKQFEKAGVL
;
A
#
# COMPACT_ATOMS: atom_id res chain seq x y z
N MET A 1 31.14 34.30 19.13
CA MET A 1 30.16 33.31 19.62
C MET A 1 29.01 33.22 18.64
N ASN A 2 29.10 32.41 17.57
CA ASN A 2 27.94 32.11 16.72
C ASN A 2 28.20 30.88 15.85
N ASP A 3 28.40 29.73 16.50
CA ASP A 3 28.65 28.44 15.80
C ASP A 3 27.71 27.31 16.22
N GLN A 4 26.61 27.62 16.92
CA GLN A 4 25.65 26.59 17.36
C GLN A 4 24.41 26.45 16.45
N ASN A 5 24.09 27.44 15.62
CA ASN A 5 22.92 27.40 14.73
C ASN A 5 23.12 26.59 13.43
N GLY A 6 24.37 26.20 13.11
CA GLY A 6 24.69 25.41 11.90
C GLY A 6 24.62 23.89 12.09
N PHE A 7 24.83 23.41 13.32
CA PHE A 7 24.90 21.97 13.62
C PHE A 7 23.52 21.35 13.95
N GLU A 8 22.60 22.11 14.56
CA GLU A 8 21.25 21.58 14.87
C GLU A 8 20.40 21.33 13.61
N LYS A 9 20.49 22.18 12.59
CA LYS A 9 19.73 21.99 11.33
C LYS A 9 20.20 20.77 10.52
N LYS A 10 21.44 20.32 10.72
CA LYS A 10 22.00 19.14 10.02
C LYS A 10 21.70 17.82 10.75
N GLY A 11 21.40 17.86 12.05
CA GLY A 11 21.20 16.68 12.90
C GLY A 11 19.84 15.99 12.73
N LEU A 12 18.76 16.76 12.51
CA LEU A 12 17.40 16.22 12.45
C LEU A 12 17.00 15.64 11.09
N SER A 13 17.44 16.25 9.98
CA SER A 13 17.09 15.78 8.62
C SER A 13 17.81 14.49 8.18
N VAL A 14 18.71 13.95 9.01
CA VAL A 14 19.50 12.75 8.69
C VAL A 14 19.08 11.52 9.51
N LYS A 15 18.36 11.68 10.63
CA LYS A 15 18.47 10.71 11.75
C LYS A 15 17.55 9.49 11.71
N VAL A 16 16.52 9.42 10.89
CA VAL A 16 15.71 8.18 10.83
C VAL A 16 15.41 7.80 9.38
N ARG A 17 16.47 7.44 8.65
CA ARG A 17 16.35 6.63 7.43
C ARG A 17 16.13 5.18 7.86
N LYS A 18 14.94 4.88 8.40
CA LYS A 18 14.58 3.51 8.80
C LYS A 18 14.22 2.71 7.55
N ARG A 19 15.25 2.11 6.94
CA ARG A 19 15.12 1.02 5.97
C ARG A 19 14.13 -0.01 6.53
N TRP A 20 13.26 -0.59 5.71
CA TRP A 20 12.22 -1.57 6.11
C TRP A 20 10.96 -1.02 6.78
N SER A 21 10.81 0.30 6.92
CA SER A 21 9.60 0.87 7.54
C SER A 21 8.31 0.51 6.80
N ILE A 22 8.35 0.36 5.47
CA ILE A 22 7.17 0.05 4.66
C ILE A 22 6.84 -1.43 4.76
N THR A 23 7.87 -2.29 4.83
CA THR A 23 7.68 -3.73 5.06
C THR A 23 7.07 -4.01 6.42
N ILE A 24 7.56 -3.36 7.49
CA ILE A 24 7.00 -3.51 8.84
C ILE A 24 5.52 -3.10 8.86
N LEU A 25 5.18 -1.99 8.20
CA LEU A 25 3.79 -1.57 8.05
C LEU A 25 2.94 -2.62 7.30
N GLY A 26 3.46 -3.16 6.20
CA GLY A 26 2.79 -4.21 5.42
C GLY A 26 2.57 -5.49 6.23
N ILE A 27 3.53 -5.88 7.08
CA ILE A 27 3.41 -7.03 7.98
C ILE A 27 2.36 -6.79 9.05
N ILE A 28 2.39 -5.62 9.72
CA ILE A 28 1.39 -5.26 10.73
C ILE A 28 -0.01 -5.25 10.12
N MET A 29 -0.18 -4.61 8.95
CA MET A 29 -1.47 -4.57 8.25
C MET A 29 -1.92 -5.96 7.80
N GLY A 30 -1.00 -6.78 7.29
CA GLY A 30 -1.30 -8.16 6.90
C GLY A 30 -1.78 -9.00 8.09
N LEU A 31 -1.10 -8.91 9.22
CA LEU A 31 -1.50 -9.58 10.47
C LEU A 31 -2.85 -9.07 10.99
N LEU A 32 -3.08 -7.76 10.98
CA LEU A 32 -4.37 -7.18 11.39
C LEU A 32 -5.52 -7.70 10.53
N PHE A 33 -5.37 -7.69 9.20
CA PHE A 33 -6.41 -8.21 8.30
C PHE A 33 -6.61 -9.72 8.42
N PHE A 34 -5.56 -10.45 8.75
CA PHE A 34 -5.68 -11.87 9.05
C PHE A 34 -6.52 -12.11 10.32
N VAL A 35 -6.25 -11.36 11.39
CA VAL A 35 -6.97 -11.47 12.68
C VAL A 35 -8.43 -11.01 12.56
N THR A 36 -8.73 -9.97 11.78
CA THR A 36 -10.12 -9.51 11.56
C THR A 36 -10.94 -10.47 10.69
N GLY A 37 -10.37 -11.58 10.24
CA GLY A 37 -11.08 -12.59 9.47
C GLY A 37 -11.25 -12.21 8.00
N MET A 38 -10.47 -11.28 7.45
CA MET A 38 -10.43 -11.04 5.99
C MET A 38 -9.73 -12.19 5.26
N HIS A 39 -9.90 -12.28 3.94
CA HIS A 39 -9.35 -13.39 3.15
C HIS A 39 -7.82 -13.46 3.28
N TRP A 40 -7.26 -14.67 3.44
CA TRP A 40 -5.81 -14.88 3.67
C TRP A 40 -4.95 -14.34 2.52
N SER A 41 -5.52 -14.27 1.32
CA SER A 41 -4.94 -13.63 0.13
C SER A 41 -4.57 -12.18 0.37
N MET A 42 -5.36 -11.44 1.14
CA MET A 42 -5.16 -10.02 1.41
C MET A 42 -3.99 -9.80 2.38
N ALA A 43 -3.84 -10.69 3.36
CA ALA A 43 -2.70 -10.69 4.27
C ALA A 43 -1.39 -10.97 3.51
N LEU A 44 -1.36 -12.00 2.65
CA LEU A 44 -0.20 -12.29 1.81
C LEU A 44 0.10 -11.18 0.82
N GLY A 45 -0.93 -10.59 0.20
CA GLY A 45 -0.79 -9.46 -0.72
C GLY A 45 -0.12 -8.27 -0.04
N ASN A 46 -0.57 -7.90 1.16
CA ASN A 46 0.02 -6.81 1.95
C ASN A 46 1.47 -7.07 2.38
N ILE A 47 1.80 -8.30 2.77
CA ILE A 47 3.17 -8.65 3.13
C ILE A 47 4.07 -8.61 1.89
N ALA A 48 3.69 -9.28 0.80
CA ALA A 48 4.50 -9.37 -0.42
C ALA A 48 4.72 -8.00 -1.07
N MET A 49 3.65 -7.23 -1.27
CA MET A 49 3.75 -5.90 -1.87
C MET A 49 4.38 -4.90 -0.91
N GLY A 50 4.26 -5.07 0.42
CA GLY A 50 4.99 -4.28 1.41
C GLY A 50 6.51 -4.48 1.35
N ILE A 51 6.97 -5.70 1.02
CA ILE A 51 8.39 -5.98 0.76
C ILE A 51 8.83 -5.31 -0.56
N ILE A 52 8.07 -5.49 -1.64
CA ILE A 52 8.39 -4.89 -2.95
C ILE A 52 8.40 -3.36 -2.87
N ALA A 53 7.41 -2.77 -2.18
CA ALA A 53 7.32 -1.33 -1.98
C ALA A 53 8.53 -0.80 -1.19
N ASP A 54 9.01 -1.52 -0.17
CA ASP A 54 10.19 -1.09 0.59
C ASP A 54 11.47 -1.16 -0.26
N ILE A 55 11.62 -2.19 -1.10
CA ILE A 55 12.73 -2.28 -2.06
C ILE A 55 12.71 -1.07 -3.00
N ILE A 56 11.54 -0.72 -3.55
CA ILE A 56 11.39 0.44 -4.43
C ILE A 56 11.75 1.74 -3.70
N ALA A 57 11.24 1.96 -2.49
CA ALA A 57 11.60 3.13 -1.68
C ALA A 57 13.10 3.16 -1.34
N GLY A 58 13.70 2.00 -1.12
CA GLY A 58 15.13 1.82 -0.89
C GLY A 58 16.00 2.23 -2.08
N LEU A 59 15.56 1.95 -3.32
CA LEU A 59 16.24 2.41 -4.54
C LEU A 59 16.27 3.94 -4.64
N GLY A 60 15.25 4.62 -4.10
CA GLY A 60 15.16 6.07 -4.04
C GLY A 60 15.84 6.70 -2.83
N GLY A 61 16.55 5.91 -2.01
CA GLY A 61 17.16 6.36 -0.77
C GLY A 61 16.17 6.91 0.26
N TYR A 62 14.88 6.58 0.13
CA TYR A 62 13.74 7.11 0.90
C TYR A 62 13.55 8.64 0.81
N THR A 63 14.32 9.37 0.00
CA THR A 63 14.26 10.83 -0.13
C THR A 63 13.63 11.28 -1.45
N ASN A 64 13.67 10.44 -2.48
CA ASN A 64 13.13 10.78 -3.78
C ASN A 64 11.60 10.69 -3.79
N LYS A 65 10.93 11.84 -3.89
CA LYS A 65 9.46 11.94 -3.92
C LYS A 65 8.81 11.09 -5.00
N LYS A 66 9.44 10.96 -6.18
CA LYS A 66 8.89 10.16 -7.29
C LYS A 66 8.93 8.66 -6.98
N VAL A 67 10.07 8.20 -6.43
CA VAL A 67 10.27 6.79 -6.09
C VAL A 67 9.43 6.39 -4.87
N ASN A 68 9.29 7.29 -3.89
CA ASN A 68 8.39 7.06 -2.76
C ASN A 68 6.91 7.05 -3.17
N ALA A 69 6.50 7.88 -4.13
CA ALA A 69 5.15 7.83 -4.69
C ALA A 69 4.91 6.49 -5.43
N LEU A 70 5.90 6.00 -6.18
CA LEU A 70 5.82 4.69 -6.82
C LEU A 70 5.71 3.55 -5.79
N SER A 71 6.52 3.61 -4.72
CA SER A 71 6.43 2.67 -3.61
C SER A 71 5.04 2.66 -2.95
N TYR A 72 4.44 3.84 -2.74
CA TYR A 72 3.07 3.96 -2.24
C TYR A 72 2.03 3.36 -3.20
N MET A 73 2.17 3.59 -4.50
CA MET A 73 1.29 3.00 -5.51
C MET A 73 1.36 1.46 -5.50
N VAL A 74 2.57 0.90 -5.37
CA VAL A 74 2.79 -0.55 -5.24
C VAL A 74 2.18 -1.08 -3.94
N LEU A 75 2.34 -0.37 -2.83
CA LEU A 75 1.68 -0.74 -1.57
C LEU A 75 0.15 -0.73 -1.71
N MET A 76 -0.44 0.20 -2.46
CA MET A 76 -1.89 0.22 -2.66
C MET A 76 -2.42 -0.91 -3.53
N LEU A 77 -1.61 -1.41 -4.47
CA LEU A 77 -1.95 -2.62 -5.25
C LEU A 77 -2.06 -3.87 -4.37
N ALA A 78 -1.46 -3.86 -3.18
CA ALA A 78 -1.55 -4.96 -2.23
C ALA A 78 -2.98 -5.26 -1.79
N ASN A 79 -3.78 -4.20 -1.58
CA ASN A 79 -5.18 -4.32 -1.19
C ASN A 79 -6.05 -4.92 -2.32
N THR A 80 -5.59 -4.75 -3.55
CA THR A 80 -6.23 -5.23 -4.76
C THR A 80 -5.98 -6.71 -5.03
N TYR A 81 -5.00 -7.31 -4.34
CA TYR A 81 -4.51 -8.66 -4.60
C TYR A 81 -5.58 -9.76 -4.43
N THR A 82 -6.53 -9.57 -3.51
CA THR A 82 -7.65 -10.52 -3.32
C THR A 82 -8.51 -10.66 -4.57
N TYR A 83 -8.72 -9.57 -5.32
CA TYR A 83 -9.45 -9.58 -6.59
C TYR A 83 -8.64 -10.28 -7.67
N LEU A 84 -7.31 -10.12 -7.69
CA LEU A 84 -6.47 -10.81 -8.67
C LEU A 84 -6.50 -12.33 -8.48
N ILE A 85 -6.47 -12.82 -7.23
CA ILE A 85 -6.61 -14.26 -6.96
C ILE A 85 -7.98 -14.78 -7.43
N PHE A 86 -9.05 -14.00 -7.24
CA PHE A 86 -10.37 -14.36 -7.74
C PHE A 86 -10.38 -14.56 -9.27
N PHE A 87 -9.64 -13.77 -10.04
CA PHE A 87 -9.56 -13.93 -11.49
C PHE A 87 -8.55 -15.02 -11.95
N ILE A 88 -7.52 -15.32 -11.14
CA ILE A 88 -6.50 -16.35 -11.47
C ILE A 88 -7.00 -17.75 -11.12
N ASP A 89 -7.62 -17.91 -9.96
CA ASP A 89 -8.21 -19.17 -9.48
C ASP A 89 -9.61 -18.92 -8.88
N PRO A 90 -10.63 -18.73 -9.74
CA PRO A 90 -12.00 -18.51 -9.31
C PRO A 90 -12.55 -19.68 -8.49
N ALA A 91 -12.12 -20.91 -8.79
CA ALA A 91 -12.58 -22.12 -8.13
C ALA A 91 -12.03 -22.23 -6.70
N GLY A 92 -10.72 -22.01 -6.52
CA GLY A 92 -10.08 -21.97 -5.21
C GLY A 92 -10.60 -20.83 -4.33
N TRP A 93 -10.81 -19.65 -4.92
CA TRP A 93 -11.41 -18.51 -4.22
C TRP A 93 -12.86 -18.80 -3.78
N THR A 94 -13.67 -19.37 -4.68
CA THR A 94 -15.07 -19.74 -4.41
C THR A 94 -15.16 -20.75 -3.27
N GLN A 95 -14.35 -21.82 -3.27
CA GLN A 95 -14.32 -22.79 -2.16
C GLN A 95 -13.90 -22.15 -0.84
N ALA A 96 -12.91 -21.25 -0.87
CA ALA A 96 -12.43 -20.58 0.33
C ALA A 96 -13.46 -19.58 0.88
N MET A 97 -14.27 -18.93 0.02
CA MET A 97 -15.35 -18.03 0.43
C MET A 97 -16.60 -18.78 0.92
N LEU A 98 -16.94 -19.92 0.29
CA LEU A 98 -18.00 -20.81 0.77
C LEU A 98 -17.69 -21.37 2.17
N LYS A 99 -16.43 -21.80 2.40
CA LYS A 99 -15.98 -22.23 3.74
C LYS A 99 -16.05 -21.14 4.80
N LYS A 100 -15.98 -19.87 4.40
CA LYS A 100 -16.16 -18.72 5.30
C LYS A 100 -17.62 -18.34 5.55
N GLY A 101 -18.58 -19.04 4.93
CA GLY A 101 -20.01 -18.78 5.10
C GLY A 101 -20.56 -17.73 4.12
N THR A 102 -19.85 -17.45 3.03
CA THR A 102 -20.38 -16.57 1.97
C THR A 102 -21.47 -17.32 1.20
N ASP A 103 -22.58 -16.65 0.92
CA ASP A 103 -23.71 -17.26 0.21
C ASP A 103 -23.34 -17.73 -1.20
N ALA A 104 -23.82 -18.92 -1.58
CA ALA A 104 -23.50 -19.52 -2.88
C ALA A 104 -24.06 -18.70 -4.05
N SER A 105 -25.26 -18.12 -3.90
CA SER A 105 -25.88 -17.28 -4.94
C SER A 105 -25.11 -15.98 -5.15
N TYR A 106 -24.50 -15.45 -4.09
CA TYR A 106 -23.62 -14.28 -4.17
C TYR A 106 -22.36 -14.59 -4.99
N ILE A 107 -21.70 -15.73 -4.72
CA ILE A 107 -20.49 -16.10 -5.45
C ILE A 107 -20.80 -16.43 -6.92
N GLU A 108 -21.93 -17.07 -7.20
CA GLU A 108 -22.38 -17.36 -8.56
C GLU A 108 -22.65 -16.07 -9.35
N THR A 109 -23.36 -15.11 -8.75
CA THR A 109 -23.60 -13.80 -9.36
C THR A 109 -22.28 -13.04 -9.61
N MET A 110 -21.34 -13.14 -8.66
CA MET A 110 -20.03 -12.51 -8.77
C MET A 110 -19.20 -13.14 -9.90
N ASN A 111 -19.18 -14.46 -10.03
CA ASN A 111 -18.53 -15.17 -11.15
C ASN A 111 -19.19 -14.85 -12.49
N ALA A 112 -20.52 -14.78 -12.55
CA ALA A 112 -21.25 -14.42 -13.78
C ALA A 112 -21.00 -12.98 -14.22
N SER A 113 -20.75 -12.07 -13.27
CA SER A 113 -20.45 -10.66 -13.54
C SER A 113 -18.95 -10.40 -13.78
N ALA A 114 -18.08 -11.37 -13.46
CA ALA A 114 -16.64 -11.24 -13.57
C ALA A 114 -16.22 -11.19 -15.04
N THR A 115 -15.88 -9.99 -15.53
CA THR A 115 -15.45 -9.79 -16.91
C THR A 115 -13.92 -9.66 -16.99
N GLY A 116 -13.29 -10.22 -18.02
CA GLY A 116 -11.82 -10.25 -18.16
C GLY A 116 -11.10 -8.90 -18.20
N TRP A 117 -11.81 -7.80 -18.49
CA TRP A 117 -11.24 -6.43 -18.44
C TRP A 117 -11.25 -5.81 -17.03
N MET A 118 -12.02 -6.38 -16.10
CA MET A 118 -12.22 -5.84 -14.76
C MET A 118 -10.92 -5.77 -13.94
N PRO A 119 -9.99 -6.74 -13.99
CA PRO A 119 -8.68 -6.62 -13.35
C PRO A 119 -7.89 -5.41 -13.81
N ALA A 120 -7.92 -5.10 -15.12
CA ALA A 120 -7.21 -3.96 -15.68
C ALA A 120 -7.77 -2.63 -15.17
N VAL A 121 -9.10 -2.52 -15.07
CA VAL A 121 -9.77 -1.32 -14.53
C VAL A 121 -9.54 -1.18 -13.03
N ILE A 122 -9.57 -2.29 -12.29
CA ILE A 122 -9.28 -2.31 -10.86
C ILE A 122 -7.83 -1.85 -10.60
N ILE A 123 -6.84 -2.42 -11.29
CA ILE A 123 -5.42 -2.02 -11.17
C ILE A 123 -5.26 -0.55 -11.59
N GLY A 124 -5.78 -0.17 -12.76
CA GLY A 124 -5.67 1.19 -13.28
C GLY A 124 -6.31 2.22 -12.35
N GLY A 125 -7.53 1.96 -11.87
CA GLY A 125 -8.25 2.81 -10.94
C GLY A 125 -7.54 2.96 -9.59
N THR A 126 -6.99 1.87 -9.04
CA THR A 126 -6.18 1.93 -7.81
C THR A 126 -4.94 2.80 -8.01
N LEU A 127 -4.21 2.62 -9.12
CA LEU A 127 -3.01 3.41 -9.41
C LEU A 127 -3.31 4.90 -9.60
N LEU A 128 -4.39 5.24 -10.31
CA LEU A 128 -4.82 6.63 -10.49
C LEU A 128 -5.21 7.28 -9.15
N THR A 129 -6.00 6.56 -8.35
CA THR A 129 -6.43 7.05 -7.03
C THR A 129 -5.25 7.20 -6.08
N ALA A 130 -4.31 6.25 -6.09
CA ALA A 130 -3.09 6.30 -5.30
C ALA A 130 -2.19 7.47 -5.73
N ALA A 131 -2.02 7.70 -7.03
CA ALA A 131 -1.25 8.84 -7.55
C ALA A 131 -1.87 10.18 -7.11
N PHE A 132 -3.19 10.31 -7.20
CA PHE A 132 -3.91 11.49 -6.74
C PHE A 132 -3.78 11.69 -5.22
N SER A 133 -3.96 10.63 -4.44
CA SER A 133 -3.80 10.64 -2.99
C SER A 133 -2.39 11.05 -2.57
N ALA A 134 -1.35 10.51 -3.22
CA ALA A 134 0.04 10.87 -2.96
C ALA A 134 0.32 12.35 -3.27
N TRP A 135 -0.27 12.90 -4.34
CA TRP A 135 -0.15 14.31 -4.69
C TRP A 135 -0.83 15.23 -3.68
N VAL A 136 -2.07 14.94 -3.31
CA VAL A 136 -2.82 15.73 -2.30
C VAL A 136 -2.15 15.63 -0.94
N GLY A 137 -1.81 14.42 -0.49
CA GLY A 137 -1.13 14.17 0.78
C GLY A 137 0.21 14.89 0.87
N GLY A 138 1.01 14.88 -0.21
CA GLY A 138 2.27 15.62 -0.30
C GLY A 138 2.08 17.15 -0.15
N LYS A 139 1.03 17.72 -0.76
CA LYS A 139 0.70 19.14 -0.62
C LYS A 139 0.23 19.50 0.79
N MET A 140 -0.59 18.65 1.40
CA MET A 140 -1.08 18.88 2.77
C MET A 140 0.05 18.80 3.79
N LEU A 141 0.92 17.79 3.70
CA LEU A 141 2.08 17.66 4.58
C LEU A 141 2.99 18.87 4.48
N LYS A 142 3.28 19.36 3.26
CA LYS A 142 4.07 20.59 3.08
C LYS A 142 3.46 21.78 3.81
N LYS A 143 2.14 22.00 3.65
CA LYS A 143 1.43 23.09 4.33
C LYS A 143 1.47 22.95 5.86
N GLN A 144 1.40 21.73 6.39
CA GLN A 144 1.45 21.48 7.84
C GLN A 144 2.87 21.72 8.40
N PHE A 145 3.91 21.29 7.69
CA PHE A 145 5.29 21.54 8.11
C PHE A 145 5.70 23.02 8.05
N GLU A 146 5.24 23.75 7.03
CA GLU A 146 5.40 25.23 6.95
C GLU A 146 4.68 25.93 8.11
N LYS A 147 3.44 25.52 8.43
CA LYS A 147 2.69 26.07 9.57
C LYS A 147 3.35 25.75 10.92
N ALA A 148 4.00 24.60 11.03
CA ALA A 148 4.70 24.19 12.24
C ALA A 148 6.11 24.80 12.38
N GLY A 149 6.58 25.59 11.41
CA GLY A 149 7.91 26.21 11.44
C GLY A 149 9.08 25.21 11.30
N VAL A 150 8.80 23.98 10.87
CA VAL A 150 9.80 22.92 10.68
C VAL A 150 10.43 22.98 9.28
N LEU A 151 9.78 23.68 8.34
CA LEU A 151 10.26 24.01 7.00
C LEU A 151 10.36 25.53 6.80
#